data_AF-A0A6I3ZNI0-F1
#
_entry.id   AF-A0A6I3ZNI0-F1
#
_cell.length_a   1.000
_cell.length_b   1.000
_cell.length_c   1.000
_cell.angle_alpha   90.00
_cell.angle_beta   90.00
_cell.angle_gamma   90.00
#
_symmetry.space_group_name_H-M   'P 1'
#
loop_
_entity.id
_entity.type
_entity.pdbx_description
1 polymer ?
#
loop_
_entity_poly.entity_id
_entity_poly.type
_entity_poly.pdbx_seq_one_letter_code
_entity_poly.pdbx_strand_id
1 'polypeptide(L)'
;MRARMTMAVAALACIAVSGCTVNIGGGSPGAAKVSKEALQKDISQRLADAGHPPQSVSCADDLAGKIGQSTHCEVATGAAANFEPIVTVTSVDGTTVSYDITPAVSQAQLEAAVARLVANSMKVPPTAVACQSGLPGKVGAEALCDVTSAGATATRTVHVSAVSGLAMQYGLVPMLPKGVVESSLIFQLKQVGPQPDSATCVSGLEGKPGTTVDCTTRTAGQAAAYVLTVTAVQGDNITYKYAPKR
;
A
#
# COMPACT_ATOMS: atom_id res chain seq x y z
N MET A 1 -42.94 -14.12 -36.28
CA MET A 1 -43.61 -14.24 -34.97
C MET A 1 -42.95 -13.28 -34.01
N ARG A 2 -43.73 -12.33 -33.48
CA ARG A 2 -43.29 -11.32 -32.50
C ARG A 2 -43.49 -11.91 -31.11
N ALA A 3 -42.45 -12.03 -30.30
CA ALA A 3 -42.57 -12.28 -28.87
C ALA A 3 -42.17 -11.00 -28.13
N ARG A 4 -43.17 -10.35 -27.54
CA ARG A 4 -43.06 -9.27 -26.56
C ARG A 4 -43.03 -9.91 -25.17
N MET A 5 -42.20 -9.41 -24.25
CA MET A 5 -42.31 -9.42 -22.77
C MET A 5 -40.89 -9.35 -22.20
N THR A 6 -40.48 -8.56 -21.21
CA THR A 6 -41.05 -7.53 -20.33
C THR A 6 -39.82 -6.98 -19.59
N MET A 7 -39.68 -5.66 -19.44
CA MET A 7 -38.61 -5.06 -18.65
C MET A 7 -38.77 -5.46 -17.18
N ALA A 8 -37.71 -6.00 -16.57
CA ALA A 8 -37.55 -6.07 -15.12
C ALA A 8 -36.44 -5.08 -14.74
N VAL A 9 -36.83 -3.93 -14.19
CA VAL A 9 -35.92 -2.99 -13.54
C VAL A 9 -35.57 -3.58 -12.18
N ALA A 10 -34.43 -4.27 -12.11
CA ALA A 10 -33.84 -4.67 -10.84
C ALA A 10 -33.02 -3.51 -10.30
N ALA A 11 -33.63 -2.72 -9.41
CA ALA A 11 -32.92 -1.78 -8.56
C ALA A 11 -32.04 -2.58 -7.59
N LEU A 12 -30.75 -2.76 -7.94
CA LEU A 12 -29.76 -3.28 -6.99
C LEU A 12 -29.26 -2.14 -6.11
N ALA A 13 -29.60 -2.26 -4.84
CA ALA A 13 -29.27 -1.40 -3.74
C ALA A 13 -27.75 -1.19 -3.60
N CYS A 14 -27.36 0.08 -3.46
CA CYS A 14 -26.04 0.46 -2.96
C CYS A 14 -25.89 -0.08 -1.53
N ILE A 15 -24.91 -0.96 -1.32
CA ILE A 15 -24.47 -1.35 0.01
C ILE A 15 -23.70 -0.16 0.59
N ALA A 16 -24.40 0.65 1.38
CA ALA A 16 -23.77 1.66 2.21
C ALA A 16 -22.98 0.96 3.32
N VAL A 17 -21.72 1.33 3.46
CA VAL A 17 -20.85 0.92 4.57
C VAL A 17 -21.52 1.31 5.88
N SER A 18 -21.55 0.36 6.83
CA SER A 18 -22.09 0.51 8.17
C SER A 18 -21.38 1.64 8.93
N GLY A 19 -21.94 2.85 8.86
CA GLY A 19 -21.61 3.94 9.76
C GLY A 19 -22.48 3.85 11.02
N CYS A 20 -21.85 3.72 12.20
CA CYS A 20 -22.58 3.83 13.47
C CYS A 20 -22.87 5.31 13.76
N THR A 21 -24.13 5.65 13.98
CA THR A 21 -24.56 6.96 14.50
C THR A 21 -24.48 6.96 16.03
N VAL A 22 -23.66 7.84 16.62
CA VAL A 22 -23.59 8.01 18.07
C VAL A 22 -24.40 9.25 18.47
N ASN A 23 -25.50 9.05 19.19
CA ASN A 23 -26.34 10.13 19.72
C ASN A 23 -25.80 10.56 21.09
N ILE A 24 -25.15 11.73 21.19
CA ILE A 24 -24.71 12.28 22.47
C ILE A 24 -25.82 13.21 22.99
N GLY A 25 -26.61 12.71 23.94
CA GLY A 25 -27.56 13.53 24.69
C GLY A 25 -26.85 14.33 25.78
N GLY A 26 -27.03 15.66 25.75
CA GLY A 26 -26.88 16.56 26.90
C GLY A 26 -25.55 17.31 27.04
N GLY A 27 -25.49 18.54 26.50
CA GLY A 27 -24.53 19.56 26.96
C GLY A 27 -24.25 20.67 25.95
N SER A 28 -24.93 21.83 26.10
CA SER A 28 -24.67 23.16 25.50
C SER A 28 -24.39 23.27 23.98
N PRO A 29 -24.58 24.45 23.34
CA PRO A 29 -24.20 24.66 21.94
C PRO A 29 -22.66 24.78 21.80
N GLY A 30 -21.95 23.69 22.09
CA GLY A 30 -20.55 23.48 21.73
C GLY A 30 -20.49 22.68 20.43
N ALA A 31 -19.49 22.94 19.59
CA ALA A 31 -19.29 22.23 18.33
C ALA A 31 -19.38 20.71 18.54
N ALA A 32 -20.15 20.02 17.69
CA ALA A 32 -20.27 18.57 17.72
C ALA A 32 -18.87 17.93 17.77
N LYS A 33 -18.65 16.97 18.66
CA LYS A 33 -17.36 16.27 18.81
C LYS A 33 -17.56 14.84 19.26
N VAL A 34 -16.64 13.97 18.90
CA VAL A 34 -16.56 12.60 19.41
C VAL A 34 -15.40 12.55 20.39
N SER A 35 -15.64 12.12 21.64
CA SER A 35 -14.57 12.08 22.64
C SER A 35 -13.57 10.98 22.34
N LYS A 36 -12.32 11.15 22.78
CA LYS A 36 -11.28 10.12 22.65
C LYS A 36 -11.71 8.79 23.28
N GLU A 37 -12.44 8.81 24.39
CA GLU A 37 -12.92 7.59 25.07
C GLU A 37 -13.97 6.86 24.21
N ALA A 38 -14.85 7.61 23.56
CA ALA A 38 -15.82 7.05 22.62
C ALA A 38 -15.12 6.41 21.42
N LEU A 39 -14.10 7.07 20.86
CA LEU A 39 -13.29 6.53 19.76
C LEU A 39 -12.54 5.27 20.18
N GLN A 40 -11.86 5.29 21.33
CA GLN A 40 -11.13 4.14 21.86
C GLN A 40 -12.06 2.93 22.06
N LYS A 41 -13.27 3.16 22.59
CA LYS A 41 -14.28 2.11 22.78
C LYS A 41 -14.78 1.57 21.44
N ASP A 42 -15.10 2.44 20.48
CA ASP A 42 -15.55 2.04 19.14
C ASP A 42 -14.49 1.20 18.41
N ILE A 43 -13.24 1.67 18.38
CA ILE A 43 -12.11 0.93 17.76
C ILE A 43 -11.92 -0.43 18.43
N SER A 44 -11.91 -0.47 19.77
CA SER A 44 -11.75 -1.73 20.52
C SER A 44 -12.87 -2.73 20.19
N GLN A 45 -14.11 -2.25 20.11
CA GLN A 45 -15.26 -3.09 19.79
C GLN A 45 -15.17 -3.65 18.37
N ARG A 46 -14.88 -2.80 17.36
CA ARG A 46 -14.75 -3.25 15.96
C ARG A 46 -13.67 -4.31 15.78
N LEU A 47 -12.55 -4.15 16.47
CA LEU A 47 -11.46 -5.12 16.46
C LEU A 47 -11.85 -6.43 17.14
N ALA A 48 -12.55 -6.37 18.28
CA ALA A 48 -13.08 -7.56 18.95
C ALA A 48 -14.12 -8.30 18.09
N ASP A 49 -15.04 -7.58 17.45
CA ASP A 49 -16.04 -8.14 16.55
C ASP A 49 -15.41 -8.80 15.31
N ALA A 50 -14.29 -8.26 14.85
CA ALA A 50 -13.47 -8.85 13.79
C ALA A 50 -12.61 -10.05 14.27
N GLY A 51 -12.70 -10.45 15.54
CA GLY A 51 -11.94 -11.57 16.13
C GLY A 51 -10.50 -11.24 16.51
N HIS A 52 -10.12 -9.96 16.54
CA HIS A 52 -8.76 -9.49 16.81
C HIS A 52 -8.75 -8.46 17.97
N PRO A 53 -9.20 -8.83 19.18
CA PRO A 53 -9.30 -7.88 20.29
C PRO A 53 -7.92 -7.26 20.62
N PRO A 54 -7.82 -5.92 20.72
CA PRO A 54 -6.58 -5.26 21.05
C PRO A 54 -6.28 -5.41 22.55
N GLN A 55 -5.01 -5.26 22.92
CA GLN A 55 -4.62 -5.10 24.33
C GLN A 55 -4.98 -3.71 24.86
N SER A 56 -4.75 -2.68 24.05
CA SER A 56 -5.12 -1.31 24.37
C SER A 56 -5.36 -0.49 23.11
N VAL A 57 -6.19 0.54 23.26
CA VAL A 57 -6.39 1.58 22.25
C VAL A 57 -6.26 2.92 22.95
N SER A 58 -5.43 3.82 22.40
CA SER A 58 -5.22 5.17 22.92
C SER A 58 -5.35 6.17 21.78
N CYS A 59 -6.25 7.15 21.89
CA CYS A 59 -6.39 8.20 20.89
C CYS A 59 -5.69 9.48 21.39
N ALA A 60 -4.97 10.17 20.49
CA ALA A 60 -4.22 11.38 20.83
C ALA A 60 -5.15 12.48 21.33
N ASP A 61 -6.25 12.71 20.62
CA ASP A 61 -7.19 13.81 20.86
C ASP A 61 -8.64 13.40 20.59
N ASP A 62 -9.57 14.20 21.12
CA ASP A 62 -10.98 14.21 20.69
C ASP A 62 -11.09 14.49 19.18
N LEU A 63 -12.08 13.90 18.51
CA LEU A 63 -12.37 14.21 17.12
C LEU A 63 -13.37 15.36 17.03
N ALA A 64 -12.89 16.52 16.59
CA ALA A 64 -13.74 17.66 16.29
C ALA A 64 -14.71 17.33 15.14
N GLY A 65 -16.00 17.54 15.33
CA GLY A 65 -17.06 17.30 14.35
C GLY A 65 -17.09 18.37 13.26
N LYS A 66 -16.04 18.37 12.44
CA LYS A 66 -15.92 19.17 11.22
C LYS A 66 -15.39 18.24 10.14
N ILE A 67 -16.07 18.21 8.99
CA ILE A 67 -15.69 17.36 7.85
C ILE A 67 -14.21 17.55 7.52
N GLY A 68 -13.48 16.44 7.39
CA GLY A 68 -12.05 16.41 7.11
C GLY A 68 -11.13 16.55 8.32
N GLN A 69 -11.66 16.83 9.53
CA GLN A 69 -10.85 16.72 10.74
C GLN A 69 -10.49 15.28 11.03
N SER A 70 -9.28 15.07 11.52
CA SER A 70 -8.76 13.76 11.86
C SER A 70 -8.08 13.74 13.22
N THR A 71 -8.07 12.57 13.85
CA THR A 71 -7.25 12.26 15.02
C THR A 71 -6.58 10.91 14.81
N HIS A 72 -5.42 10.72 15.45
CA HIS A 72 -4.67 9.46 15.40
C HIS A 72 -4.94 8.67 16.67
N CYS A 73 -5.10 7.37 16.52
CA CYS A 73 -5.11 6.45 17.65
C CYS A 73 -3.99 5.44 17.49
N GLU A 74 -3.49 4.92 18.61
CA GLU A 74 -2.54 3.82 18.67
C GLU A 74 -3.28 2.58 19.17
N VAL A 75 -3.11 1.47 18.47
CA VAL A 75 -3.66 0.17 18.85
C VAL A 75 -2.52 -0.77 19.17
N ALA A 76 -2.45 -1.26 20.41
CA ALA A 76 -1.52 -2.29 20.83
C ALA A 76 -2.18 -3.67 20.76
N THR A 77 -1.48 -4.64 20.17
CA THR A 77 -1.99 -6.02 19.98
C THR A 77 -1.18 -7.08 20.75
N GLY A 78 -0.15 -6.69 21.51
CA GLY A 78 0.67 -7.59 22.34
C GLY A 78 1.81 -8.30 21.63
N ALA A 79 1.74 -8.43 20.31
CA ALA A 79 2.93 -8.59 19.48
C ALA A 79 3.48 -7.20 19.14
N ALA A 80 4.79 -7.07 18.90
CA ALA A 80 5.53 -5.81 18.68
C ALA A 80 5.15 -5.02 17.40
N ALA A 81 3.90 -5.10 16.96
CA ALA A 81 3.32 -4.32 15.90
C ALA A 81 2.08 -3.61 16.47
N ASN A 82 2.33 -2.46 17.11
CA ASN A 82 1.28 -1.45 17.24
C ASN A 82 1.00 -0.91 15.84
N PHE A 83 -0.23 -0.48 15.59
CA PHE A 83 -0.59 0.25 14.37
C PHE A 83 -1.37 1.50 14.75
N GLU A 84 -1.31 2.50 13.87
CA GLU A 84 -1.84 3.83 14.13
C GLU A 84 -2.99 4.17 13.19
N PRO A 85 -4.22 3.71 13.45
CA PRO A 85 -5.36 4.08 12.62
C PRO A 85 -5.61 5.59 12.65
N ILE A 86 -6.02 6.12 11.50
CA ILE A 86 -6.44 7.51 11.34
C ILE A 86 -7.97 7.55 11.33
N VAL A 87 -8.54 8.29 12.27
CA VAL A 87 -9.98 8.53 12.34
C VAL A 87 -10.27 9.87 11.65
N THR A 88 -11.16 9.89 10.66
CA THR A 88 -11.47 11.11 9.88
C THR A 88 -12.98 11.35 9.81
N VAL A 89 -13.42 12.58 10.10
CA VAL A 89 -14.84 12.96 9.96
C VAL A 89 -15.24 13.00 8.50
N THR A 90 -16.30 12.28 8.17
CA THR A 90 -16.88 12.19 6.82
C THR A 90 -18.16 13.00 6.68
N SER A 91 -18.95 13.16 7.74
CA SER A 91 -20.18 13.95 7.75
C SER A 91 -20.51 14.50 9.13
N VAL A 92 -21.28 15.59 9.16
CA VAL A 92 -21.81 16.21 10.39
C VAL A 92 -23.26 16.59 10.15
N ASP A 93 -24.18 16.01 10.92
CA ASP A 93 -25.62 16.25 10.88
C ASP A 93 -26.13 16.68 12.26
N GLY A 94 -26.29 18.00 12.45
CA GLY A 94 -26.62 18.57 13.75
C GLY A 94 -25.53 18.27 14.80
N THR A 95 -25.88 17.43 15.78
CA THR A 95 -24.95 16.94 16.82
C THR A 95 -24.36 15.56 16.49
N THR A 96 -24.77 14.95 15.39
CA THR A 96 -24.28 13.64 14.95
C THR A 96 -23.04 13.81 14.08
N VAL A 97 -21.94 13.16 14.46
CA VAL A 97 -20.69 13.15 13.70
C VAL A 97 -20.46 11.75 13.14
N SER A 98 -20.36 11.62 11.83
CA SER A 98 -19.94 10.39 11.15
C SER A 98 -18.47 10.45 10.82
N TYR A 99 -17.76 9.36 11.04
CA TYR A 99 -16.32 9.26 10.77
C TYR A 99 -15.97 7.89 10.22
N ASP A 100 -14.84 7.84 9.50
CA ASP A 100 -14.22 6.61 9.03
C ASP A 100 -12.92 6.36 9.78
N ILE A 101 -12.50 5.09 9.86
CA ILE A 101 -11.28 4.67 10.54
C ILE A 101 -10.45 3.88 9.54
N THR A 102 -9.36 4.48 9.08
CA THR A 102 -8.46 3.85 8.10
C THR A 102 -7.23 3.33 8.82
N PRO A 103 -6.80 2.07 8.59
CA PRO A 103 -5.52 1.62 9.12
C PRO A 103 -4.38 2.49 8.56
N ALA A 104 -3.32 2.68 9.33
CA ALA A 104 -2.09 3.26 8.83
C ALA A 104 -0.92 2.75 9.67
N VAL A 105 0.27 2.89 9.10
CA VAL A 105 1.53 2.57 9.73
C VAL A 105 2.33 3.87 9.79
N SER A 106 2.76 4.29 10.98
CA SER A 106 3.61 5.47 11.10
C SER A 106 4.99 5.22 10.47
N GLN A 107 5.73 6.29 10.18
CA GLN A 107 7.05 6.16 9.55
C GLN A 107 7.98 5.24 10.35
N ALA A 108 8.06 5.42 11.67
CA ALA A 108 8.91 4.60 12.52
C ALA A 108 8.48 3.11 12.54
N GLN A 109 7.16 2.85 12.58
CA GLN A 109 6.63 1.49 12.49
C GLN A 109 6.94 0.86 11.13
N LEU A 110 6.88 1.65 10.05
CA LEU A 110 7.17 1.19 8.70
C LEU A 110 8.65 0.86 8.53
N GLU A 111 9.55 1.70 9.04
CA GLU A 111 11.01 1.44 9.03
C GLU A 111 11.34 0.13 9.76
N ALA A 112 10.76 -0.10 10.94
CA ALA A 112 10.91 -1.35 11.67
C ALA A 112 10.32 -2.55 10.90
N ALA A 113 9.16 -2.39 10.25
CA ALA A 113 8.55 -3.44 9.44
C ALA A 113 9.41 -3.79 8.22
N VAL A 114 9.92 -2.79 7.50
CA VAL A 114 10.80 -2.97 6.34
C VAL A 114 12.10 -3.65 6.75
N ALA A 115 12.72 -3.27 7.87
CA ALA A 115 13.92 -3.94 8.37
C ALA A 115 13.69 -5.44 8.56
N ARG A 116 12.53 -5.84 9.12
CA ARG A 116 12.13 -7.26 9.27
C ARG A 116 11.89 -7.94 7.92
N LEU A 117 11.18 -7.29 6.99
CA LEU A 117 10.91 -7.84 5.66
C LEU A 117 12.20 -8.11 4.87
N VAL A 118 13.15 -7.16 4.92
CA VAL A 118 14.46 -7.30 4.28
C VAL A 118 15.26 -8.43 4.94
N ALA A 119 15.32 -8.46 6.28
CA ALA A 119 16.01 -9.53 7.01
C ALA A 119 15.45 -10.92 6.64
N ASN A 120 14.13 -11.03 6.50
CA ASN A 120 13.47 -12.28 6.13
C ASN A 120 13.77 -12.69 4.69
N SER A 121 13.85 -11.75 3.75
CA SER A 121 14.14 -12.03 2.34
C SER A 121 15.62 -12.37 2.12
N MET A 122 16.54 -11.54 2.65
CA MET A 122 17.99 -11.68 2.42
C MET A 122 18.68 -12.60 3.42
N LYS A 123 17.99 -13.05 4.48
CA LYS A 123 18.56 -13.76 5.64
C LYS A 123 19.67 -12.97 6.36
N VAL A 124 19.76 -11.67 6.09
CA VAL A 124 20.72 -10.73 6.67
C VAL A 124 19.96 -9.42 6.94
N PRO A 125 20.00 -8.89 8.17
CA PRO A 125 19.32 -7.64 8.48
C PRO A 125 20.03 -6.45 7.80
N PRO A 126 19.26 -5.44 7.34
CA PRO A 126 19.85 -4.19 6.87
C PRO A 126 20.52 -3.44 8.03
N THR A 127 21.53 -2.63 7.71
CA THR A 127 22.21 -1.77 8.69
C THR A 127 21.44 -0.49 8.99
N ALA A 128 20.65 0.00 8.01
CA ALA A 128 19.76 1.14 8.20
C ALA A 128 18.56 1.04 7.27
N VAL A 129 17.41 1.55 7.74
CA VAL A 129 16.21 1.76 6.94
C VAL A 129 15.71 3.17 7.24
N ALA A 130 15.46 3.96 6.21
CA ALA A 130 14.85 5.28 6.33
C ALA A 130 13.67 5.36 5.34
N CYS A 131 12.46 5.54 5.86
CA CYS A 131 11.27 5.69 5.02
C CYS A 131 10.92 7.17 4.85
N GLN A 132 10.51 7.57 3.65
CA GLN A 132 10.17 8.96 3.36
C GLN A 132 8.84 9.39 4.01
N SER A 133 8.00 8.42 4.38
CA SER A 133 6.70 8.62 4.99
C SER A 133 6.26 7.38 5.76
N GLY A 134 5.15 7.48 6.49
CA GLY A 134 4.35 6.32 6.87
C GLY A 134 3.63 5.70 5.67
N LEU A 135 2.79 4.70 5.92
CA LEU A 135 2.02 4.00 4.90
C LEU A 135 0.53 4.05 5.24
N PRO A 136 -0.31 4.77 4.47
CA PRO A 136 -1.74 4.77 4.68
C PRO A 136 -2.33 3.43 4.22
N GLY A 137 -3.29 2.90 4.98
CA GLY A 137 -3.98 1.64 4.72
C GLY A 137 -5.05 1.76 3.66
N LYS A 138 -4.64 2.12 2.45
CA LYS A 138 -5.48 2.14 1.25
C LYS A 138 -4.85 1.21 0.20
N VAL A 139 -5.65 0.39 -0.47
CA VAL A 139 -5.14 -0.48 -1.56
C VAL A 139 -4.45 0.40 -2.62
N GLY A 140 -3.24 0.01 -3.02
CA GLY A 140 -2.42 0.77 -3.96
C GLY A 140 -1.64 1.93 -3.33
N ALA A 141 -1.74 2.14 -2.02
CA ALA A 141 -0.87 3.08 -1.33
C ALA A 141 0.58 2.58 -1.32
N GLU A 142 1.51 3.52 -1.46
CA GLU A 142 2.93 3.24 -1.53
C GLU A 142 3.73 4.17 -0.63
N ALA A 143 4.87 3.68 -0.18
CA ALA A 143 5.89 4.46 0.52
C ALA A 143 7.27 4.03 0.01
N LEU A 144 8.19 4.99 -0.06
CA LEU A 144 9.57 4.75 -0.46
C LEU A 144 10.45 4.66 0.77
N CYS A 145 11.29 3.63 0.85
CA CYS A 145 12.23 3.43 1.94
C CYS A 145 13.63 3.15 1.39
N ASP A 146 14.60 3.93 1.82
CA ASP A 146 16.01 3.69 1.56
C ASP A 146 16.52 2.62 2.52
N VAL A 147 16.95 1.49 1.96
CA VAL A 147 17.48 0.36 2.72
C VAL A 147 18.97 0.26 2.46
N THR A 148 19.75 0.34 3.53
CA THR A 148 21.21 0.21 3.46
C THR A 148 21.63 -1.16 3.99
N SER A 149 22.38 -1.91 3.17
CA SER A 149 22.93 -3.23 3.51
C SER A 149 24.34 -3.34 2.95
N ALA A 150 25.28 -3.85 3.75
CA ALA A 150 26.69 -4.02 3.35
C ALA A 150 27.32 -2.75 2.73
N GLY A 151 26.95 -1.57 3.22
CA GLY A 151 27.46 -0.27 2.74
C GLY A 151 26.83 0.25 1.45
N ALA A 152 25.87 -0.47 0.85
CA ALA A 152 25.11 -0.01 -0.31
C ALA A 152 23.67 0.35 0.08
N THR A 153 23.19 1.49 -0.41
CA THR A 153 21.80 1.94 -0.21
C THR A 153 20.99 1.72 -1.48
N ALA A 154 19.81 1.13 -1.33
CA ALA A 154 18.84 0.95 -2.40
C ALA A 154 17.47 1.45 -1.93
N THR A 155 16.83 2.29 -2.73
CA THR A 155 15.45 2.68 -2.53
C THR A 155 14.54 1.50 -2.85
N ARG A 156 13.65 1.17 -1.93
CA ARG A 156 12.64 0.12 -2.03
C ARG A 156 11.25 0.72 -1.92
N THR A 157 10.32 0.15 -2.69
CA THR A 157 8.91 0.54 -2.63
C THR A 157 8.15 -0.44 -1.75
N VAL A 158 7.45 0.07 -0.74
CA VAL A 158 6.46 -0.68 0.03
C VAL A 158 5.09 -0.42 -0.58
N HIS A 159 4.28 -1.46 -0.77
CA HIS A 159 2.97 -1.36 -1.42
C HIS A 159 1.89 -2.10 -0.62
N VAL A 160 0.72 -1.49 -0.48
CA VAL A 160 -0.47 -2.09 0.12
C VAL A 160 -1.26 -2.91 -0.91
N SER A 161 -1.24 -4.23 -0.77
CA SER A 161 -1.93 -5.15 -1.67
C SER A 161 -3.41 -5.35 -1.34
N ALA A 162 -3.77 -5.27 -0.06
CA ALA A 162 -5.14 -5.50 0.40
C ALA A 162 -5.44 -4.73 1.69
N VAL A 163 -6.69 -4.35 1.87
CA VAL A 163 -7.22 -3.75 3.10
C VAL A 163 -8.54 -4.45 3.43
N SER A 164 -8.70 -4.87 4.68
CA SER A 164 -9.91 -5.50 5.21
C SER A 164 -10.20 -4.97 6.60
N GLY A 165 -11.19 -4.06 6.70
CA GLY A 165 -11.47 -3.33 7.93
C GLY A 165 -10.25 -2.54 8.41
N LEU A 166 -9.79 -2.80 9.64
CA LEU A 166 -8.60 -2.19 10.24
C LEU A 166 -7.30 -2.98 10.01
N ALA A 167 -7.35 -4.05 9.21
CA ALA A 167 -6.17 -4.80 8.80
C ALA A 167 -5.74 -4.40 7.39
N MET A 168 -4.42 -4.28 7.17
CA MET A 168 -3.83 -4.05 5.86
C MET A 168 -2.71 -5.04 5.59
N GLN A 169 -2.64 -5.53 4.35
CA GLN A 169 -1.54 -6.34 3.85
C GLN A 169 -0.64 -5.45 3.00
N TYR A 170 0.64 -5.42 3.34
CA TYR A 170 1.66 -4.68 2.60
C TYR A 170 2.97 -5.44 2.61
N GLY A 171 3.82 -5.14 1.62
CA GLY A 171 5.12 -5.76 1.47
C GLY A 171 6.03 -4.97 0.55
N LEU A 172 7.27 -5.43 0.40
CA LEU A 172 8.21 -4.86 -0.55
C LEU A 172 7.83 -5.28 -1.96
N VAL A 173 7.77 -4.31 -2.87
CA VAL A 173 7.65 -4.59 -4.29
C VAL A 173 8.95 -5.25 -4.75
N PRO A 174 8.90 -6.43 -5.40
CA PRO A 174 10.10 -7.07 -5.92
C PRO A 174 10.70 -6.17 -7.00
N MET A 175 12.02 -6.20 -7.17
CA MET A 175 12.67 -5.49 -8.28
C MET A 175 13.80 -6.34 -8.86
N LEU A 176 13.97 -6.25 -10.18
CA LEU A 176 15.19 -6.71 -10.84
C LEU A 176 16.21 -5.55 -10.81
N PRO A 177 17.39 -5.73 -10.18
CA PRO A 177 18.47 -4.74 -10.25
C PRO A 177 18.89 -4.48 -11.71
N LYS A 178 19.34 -3.26 -12.00
CA LYS A 178 19.72 -2.83 -13.35
C LYS A 178 20.62 -3.84 -14.09
N GLY A 179 21.70 -4.29 -13.46
CA GLY A 179 22.61 -5.26 -14.08
C GLY A 179 21.97 -6.63 -14.36
N VAL A 180 20.98 -7.04 -13.56
CA VAL A 180 20.21 -8.27 -13.79
C VAL A 180 19.26 -8.09 -14.98
N VAL A 181 18.58 -6.94 -15.09
CA VAL A 181 17.74 -6.62 -16.25
C VAL A 181 18.56 -6.61 -17.54
N GLU A 182 19.72 -5.94 -17.52
CA GLU A 182 20.63 -5.86 -18.67
C GLU A 182 21.11 -7.25 -19.11
N SER A 183 21.57 -8.07 -18.16
CA SER A 183 22.04 -9.43 -18.44
C SER A 183 20.92 -10.33 -18.96
N SER A 184 19.72 -10.20 -18.37
CA SER A 184 18.55 -10.97 -18.77
C SER A 184 18.07 -10.61 -20.18
N LEU A 185 18.08 -9.32 -20.56
CA LEU A 185 17.76 -8.88 -21.92
C LEU A 185 18.74 -9.46 -22.95
N ILE A 186 20.04 -9.41 -22.67
CA ILE A 186 21.07 -10.00 -23.55
C ILE A 186 20.79 -11.50 -23.73
N PHE A 187 20.56 -12.21 -22.63
CA PHE A 187 20.28 -13.65 -22.67
C PHE A 187 19.06 -13.96 -23.54
N GLN A 188 17.95 -13.23 -23.37
CA GLN A 188 16.72 -13.46 -24.14
C GLN A 188 16.87 -13.14 -25.63
N LEU A 189 17.60 -12.07 -25.98
CA LEU A 189 17.86 -11.72 -27.39
C LEU A 189 18.71 -12.79 -28.09
N LYS A 190 19.72 -13.33 -27.40
CA LYS A 190 20.56 -14.41 -27.94
C LYS A 190 19.79 -15.68 -28.28
N GLN A 191 18.66 -15.93 -27.62
CA GLN A 191 17.79 -17.08 -27.91
C GLN A 191 17.00 -16.91 -29.22
N VAL A 192 16.75 -15.68 -29.66
CA VAL A 192 15.89 -15.39 -30.83
C VAL A 192 16.66 -14.87 -32.04
N GLY A 193 17.98 -14.69 -31.93
CA GLY A 193 18.87 -14.35 -33.05
C GLY A 193 19.86 -13.23 -32.73
N PRO A 194 19.42 -12.02 -32.34
CA PRO A 194 20.32 -10.90 -32.06
C PRO A 194 21.39 -11.25 -31.01
N GLN A 195 22.65 -10.89 -31.29
CA GLN A 195 23.79 -11.15 -30.41
C GLN A 195 24.37 -9.84 -29.87
N PRO A 196 23.67 -9.13 -28.98
CA PRO A 196 24.23 -7.92 -28.40
C PRO A 196 25.41 -8.23 -27.49
N ASP A 197 26.44 -7.39 -27.60
CA ASP A 197 27.65 -7.40 -26.77
C ASP A 197 27.35 -6.77 -25.39
N SER A 198 26.49 -5.76 -25.36
CA SER A 198 26.11 -5.05 -24.14
C SER A 198 24.65 -4.61 -24.16
N ALA A 199 24.09 -4.38 -22.97
CA ALA A 199 22.82 -3.71 -22.75
C ALA A 199 23.00 -2.64 -21.67
N THR A 200 22.29 -1.53 -21.82
CA THR A 200 22.27 -0.44 -20.86
C THR A 200 20.83 -0.03 -20.63
N CYS A 201 20.32 -0.26 -19.42
CA CYS A 201 18.96 0.12 -19.04
C CYS A 201 18.97 1.42 -18.24
N VAL A 202 17.92 2.24 -18.33
CA VAL A 202 17.87 3.50 -17.58
C VAL A 202 17.82 3.28 -16.06
N SER A 203 17.24 2.17 -15.62
CA SER A 203 17.09 1.79 -14.21
C SER A 203 17.02 0.27 -14.05
N GLY A 204 16.77 -0.20 -12.82
CA GLY A 204 16.21 -1.53 -12.60
C GLY A 204 14.75 -1.60 -13.04
N LEU A 205 14.11 -2.76 -12.87
CA LEU A 205 12.71 -2.99 -13.23
C LEU A 205 11.92 -3.40 -11.98
N GLU A 206 11.03 -2.52 -11.53
CA GLU A 206 10.10 -2.85 -10.44
C GLU A 206 9.05 -3.86 -10.92
N GLY A 207 8.79 -4.87 -10.10
CA GLY A 207 7.77 -5.88 -10.32
C GLY A 207 6.38 -5.36 -10.01
N LYS A 208 5.87 -4.46 -10.84
CA LYS A 208 4.44 -4.15 -10.92
C LYS A 208 3.99 -4.37 -12.37
N PRO A 209 2.90 -5.12 -12.63
CA PRO A 209 2.41 -5.30 -13.99
C PRO A 209 2.21 -3.97 -14.71
N GLY A 210 2.72 -3.87 -15.94
CA GLY A 210 2.71 -2.64 -16.72
C GLY A 210 3.90 -1.70 -16.49
N THR A 211 4.71 -1.88 -15.44
CA THR A 211 5.95 -1.12 -15.27
C THR A 211 6.87 -1.36 -16.45
N THR A 212 7.49 -0.29 -16.92
CA THR A 212 8.43 -0.35 -18.04
C THR A 212 9.81 0.15 -17.67
N VAL A 213 10.82 -0.34 -18.42
CA VAL A 213 12.17 0.22 -18.39
C VAL A 213 12.72 0.28 -19.81
N ASP A 214 13.35 1.40 -20.12
CA ASP A 214 14.03 1.60 -21.39
C ASP A 214 15.43 1.02 -21.33
N CYS A 215 15.79 0.24 -22.34
CA CYS A 215 17.12 -0.33 -22.49
C CYS A 215 17.65 -0.10 -23.91
N THR A 216 18.95 0.10 -24.02
CA THR A 216 19.67 0.15 -25.30
C THR A 216 20.68 -0.96 -25.34
N THR A 217 20.64 -1.80 -26.38
CA THR A 217 21.67 -2.80 -26.63
C THR A 217 22.67 -2.30 -27.67
N ARG A 218 23.88 -2.86 -27.65
CA ARG A 218 24.89 -2.63 -28.68
C ARG A 218 25.35 -3.95 -29.27
N THR A 219 25.42 -4.02 -30.60
CA THR A 219 25.95 -5.16 -31.35
C THR A 219 26.95 -4.63 -32.36
N ALA A 220 28.24 -4.98 -32.23
CA ALA A 220 29.30 -4.49 -33.11
C ALA A 220 29.27 -2.95 -33.31
N GLY A 221 28.97 -2.21 -32.24
CA GLY A 221 28.86 -0.75 -32.25
C GLY A 221 27.49 -0.18 -32.64
N GLN A 222 26.59 -0.97 -33.23
CA GLN A 222 25.24 -0.54 -33.61
C GLN A 222 24.29 -0.58 -32.41
N ALA A 223 23.55 0.50 -32.17
CA ALA A 223 22.60 0.61 -31.06
C ALA A 223 21.18 0.21 -31.47
N ALA A 224 20.48 -0.51 -30.60
CA ALA A 224 19.06 -0.83 -30.74
C ALA A 224 18.33 -0.55 -29.42
N ALA A 225 17.23 0.20 -29.47
CA ALA A 225 16.46 0.58 -28.30
C ALA A 225 15.29 -0.40 -28.06
N TYR A 226 15.03 -0.72 -26.80
CA TYR A 226 13.99 -1.64 -26.36
C TYR A 226 13.23 -1.05 -25.17
N VAL A 227 11.93 -1.37 -25.09
CA VAL A 227 11.11 -1.20 -23.89
C VAL A 227 10.85 -2.57 -23.31
N LEU A 228 11.21 -2.76 -22.05
CA LEU A 228 10.80 -3.93 -21.28
C LEU A 228 9.52 -3.58 -20.52
N THR A 229 8.58 -4.52 -20.42
CA THR A 229 7.32 -4.33 -19.72
C THR A 229 7.03 -5.53 -18.84
N VAL A 230 6.82 -5.32 -17.54
CA VAL A 230 6.38 -6.37 -16.62
C VAL A 230 4.99 -6.86 -17.03
N THR A 231 4.84 -8.16 -17.17
CA THR A 231 3.58 -8.82 -17.55
C THR A 231 2.94 -9.52 -16.37
N ALA A 232 3.72 -10.08 -15.46
CA ALA A 232 3.23 -10.78 -14.28
C ALA A 232 4.26 -10.76 -13.15
N VAL A 233 3.76 -10.88 -11.92
CA VAL A 233 4.55 -10.95 -10.69
C VAL A 233 3.99 -12.07 -9.82
N GLN A 234 4.85 -12.98 -9.39
CA GLN A 234 4.48 -14.12 -8.54
C GLN A 234 5.50 -14.26 -7.41
N GLY A 235 5.14 -13.78 -6.22
CA GLY A 235 6.12 -13.61 -5.14
C GLY A 235 7.24 -12.68 -5.60
N ASP A 236 8.49 -13.14 -5.49
CA ASP A 236 9.67 -12.38 -5.93
C ASP A 236 9.98 -12.53 -7.43
N ASN A 237 9.23 -13.37 -8.16
CA ASN A 237 9.47 -13.61 -9.58
C ASN A 237 8.78 -12.55 -10.44
N ILE A 238 9.58 -11.85 -11.24
CA ILE A 238 9.12 -10.83 -12.19
C ILE A 238 9.20 -11.40 -13.60
N THR A 239 8.06 -11.52 -14.25
CA THR A 239 7.98 -11.86 -15.68
C THR A 239 7.82 -10.58 -16.48
N TYR A 240 8.61 -10.42 -17.53
CA TYR A 240 8.54 -9.26 -18.42
C TYR A 240 8.69 -9.69 -19.88
N LYS A 241 8.19 -8.85 -20.78
CA LYS A 241 8.43 -8.92 -22.22
C LYS A 241 9.30 -7.74 -22.65
N TYR A 242 9.96 -7.85 -23.81
CA TYR A 242 10.64 -6.72 -24.45
C TYR A 242 10.09 -6.48 -25.85
N ALA A 243 10.16 -5.23 -26.30
CA ALA A 243 9.81 -4.83 -27.66
C ALA A 243 10.77 -3.75 -28.17
N PRO A 244 11.14 -3.72 -29.46
CA PRO A 244 11.92 -2.63 -30.03
C PRO A 244 11.17 -1.29 -29.92
N LYS A 245 11.87 -0.20 -29.58
CA LYS A 245 11.34 1.16 -29.79
C LYS A 245 11.38 1.47 -31.28
N ARG A 246 10.21 1.79 -31.84
CA ARG A 246 10.07 2.30 -33.21
C ARG A 246 10.29 3.81 -33.24
#